data_AF-A0A8H7A088-F1
#
_entry.id   AF-A0A8H7A088-F1
#
_cell.length_a   1.000
_cell.length_b   1.000
_cell.length_c   1.000
_cell.angle_alpha   90.00
_cell.angle_beta   90.00
_cell.angle_gamma   90.00
#
_symmetry.space_group_name_H-M   'P 1'
#
loop_
_entity.id
_entity.type
_entity.pdbx_description
1 polymer ?
#
loop_
_entity_poly.entity_id
_entity_poly.type
_entity_poly.pdbx_seq_one_letter_code
_entity_poly.pdbx_strand_id
1 'polypeptide(L)'
;MISDGQPITNPRVKNHLIIMVEMRQAAIQKKSGAYMQQLLEMYPRDNSPLFPNARIYTKNVAGSDLYWNLSDLCLQVWANTLEIGSDPGVTLTQPPNSVFFAADKCIKPRKQTSLTTPGSAAATPTALTPAETQVQLPPSLPPPTMPMLPPSQMYSYPLPWQYHSGPMPPVPPMPLMPPFYPPFNPYGYQPELHSSFPPNVLAPIPMKQHRSMDSSPGKKALGLKISLDDFCARYDIPDTQKHALASLGYVPGLRHIEQLSPTEWQSTGLGILQQHLILDHHTQFLEDAMNGKWAK
;
A
#
# COMPACT_ATOMS: atom_id res chain seq x y z
N MET A 1 14.38 -10.02 47.19
CA MET A 1 14.25 -11.16 46.27
C MET A 1 13.51 -10.65 45.04
N ILE A 2 14.25 -10.37 43.98
CA ILE A 2 13.71 -9.80 42.74
C ILE A 2 13.42 -10.99 41.84
N SER A 3 12.13 -11.23 41.54
CA SER A 3 11.72 -12.25 40.59
C SER A 3 12.04 -11.77 39.18
N ASP A 4 13.05 -12.36 38.56
CA ASP A 4 13.37 -12.19 37.15
C ASP A 4 12.19 -12.65 36.28
N GLY A 5 11.51 -11.68 35.67
CA GLY A 5 10.45 -11.90 34.70
C GLY A 5 11.00 -12.41 33.38
N GLN A 6 11.09 -13.73 33.22
CA GLN A 6 11.44 -14.36 31.94
C GLN A 6 10.32 -14.10 30.90
N PRO A 7 10.62 -13.51 29.73
CA PRO A 7 9.63 -13.32 28.67
C PRO A 7 9.27 -14.68 28.09
N ILE A 8 8.07 -15.17 28.41
CA ILE A 8 7.49 -16.38 27.82
C ILE A 8 7.12 -16.08 26.36
N THR A 9 8.11 -16.12 25.46
CA THR A 9 7.82 -16.09 24.03
C THR A 9 7.54 -17.51 23.58
N ASN A 10 6.27 -17.88 23.48
CA ASN A 10 5.85 -19.19 23.02
C ASN A 10 6.25 -19.38 21.53
N PRO A 11 7.20 -20.27 21.20
CA PRO A 11 7.73 -20.42 19.84
C PRO A 11 6.65 -20.87 18.83
N ARG A 12 5.57 -21.49 19.31
CA ARG A 12 4.45 -21.95 18.47
C ARG A 12 3.64 -20.79 17.89
N VAL A 13 3.50 -19.69 18.64
CA VAL A 13 2.78 -18.48 18.18
C VAL A 13 3.61 -17.71 17.16
N LYS A 14 4.94 -17.63 17.36
CA LYS A 14 5.86 -17.00 16.40
C LYS A 14 5.81 -17.70 15.03
N ASN A 15 5.84 -19.03 15.01
CA ASN A 15 5.80 -19.78 13.75
C ASN A 15 4.48 -19.60 12.98
N HIS A 16 3.36 -19.51 13.70
CA HIS A 16 2.05 -19.31 13.06
C HIS A 16 1.91 -17.92 12.43
N LEU A 17 2.42 -16.88 13.11
CA LEU A 17 2.44 -15.51 12.56
C LEU A 17 3.30 -15.43 11.30
N ILE A 18 4.47 -16.09 11.28
CA ILE A 18 5.34 -16.15 10.10
C ILE A 18 4.58 -16.78 8.92
N ILE A 19 3.92 -17.92 9.13
CA ILE A 19 3.15 -18.61 8.08
C ILE A 19 2.02 -17.70 7.55
N MET A 20 1.30 -16.99 8.41
CA MET A 20 0.23 -16.09 7.96
C MET A 20 0.75 -14.90 7.15
N VAL A 21 1.88 -14.31 7.57
CA VAL A 21 2.51 -13.21 6.83
C VAL A 21 2.99 -13.70 5.46
N GLU A 22 3.62 -14.87 5.40
CA GLU A 22 4.06 -15.49 4.15
C GLU A 22 2.89 -15.82 3.21
N MET A 23 1.80 -16.40 3.72
CA MET A 23 0.61 -16.68 2.91
C MET A 23 0.00 -15.40 2.35
N ARG A 24 -0.08 -14.33 3.15
CA ARG A 24 -0.58 -13.02 2.69
C ARG A 24 0.34 -12.45 1.61
N GLN A 25 1.65 -12.55 1.78
CA GLN A 25 2.62 -12.03 0.82
C GLN A 25 2.60 -12.82 -0.50
N ALA A 26 2.48 -14.15 -0.44
CA ALA A 26 2.34 -15.01 -1.61
C ALA A 26 1.00 -14.76 -2.35
N ALA A 27 -0.10 -14.54 -1.63
CA ALA A 27 -1.39 -14.23 -2.23
C ALA A 27 -1.36 -12.88 -2.97
N ILE A 28 -0.67 -11.88 -2.43
CA ILE A 28 -0.46 -10.58 -3.08
C ILE A 28 0.39 -10.75 -4.35
N GLN A 29 1.51 -11.48 -4.25
CA GLN A 29 2.39 -11.74 -5.40
C GLN A 29 1.69 -12.52 -6.52
N LYS A 30 0.81 -13.46 -6.19
CA LYS A 30 0.08 -14.27 -7.18
C LYS A 30 -0.84 -13.41 -8.06
N LYS A 31 -1.51 -12.41 -7.49
CA LYS A 31 -2.44 -11.54 -8.23
C LYS A 31 -1.70 -10.54 -9.12
N SER A 32 -0.65 -9.91 -8.59
CA SER A 32 0.16 -8.94 -9.34
C SER A 32 1.11 -9.57 -10.37
N GLY A 33 1.19 -10.90 -10.44
CA GLY A 33 2.22 -11.61 -11.19
C GLY A 33 2.24 -11.29 -12.69
N ALA A 34 1.08 -11.13 -13.32
CA ALA A 34 0.98 -10.77 -14.73
C ALA A 34 1.54 -9.37 -15.01
N TYR A 35 1.16 -8.36 -14.22
CA TYR A 35 1.68 -7.00 -14.34
C TYR A 35 3.18 -6.93 -14.01
N MET A 36 3.66 -7.73 -13.06
CA MET A 36 5.08 -7.81 -12.73
C MET A 36 5.90 -8.29 -13.93
N GLN A 37 5.45 -9.33 -14.64
CA GLN A 37 6.11 -9.81 -15.85
C GLN A 37 6.12 -8.75 -16.96
N GLN A 38 4.99 -8.08 -17.18
CA GLN A 38 4.90 -6.99 -18.16
C GLN A 38 5.85 -5.84 -17.84
N LEU A 39 5.98 -5.44 -16.57
CA LEU A 39 6.93 -4.42 -16.16
C LEU A 39 8.39 -4.87 -16.32
N LEU A 40 8.71 -6.15 -16.02
CA LEU A 40 10.05 -6.70 -16.22
C LEU A 40 10.44 -6.78 -17.71
N GLU A 41 9.47 -7.05 -18.58
CA GLU A 41 9.66 -7.05 -20.03
C GLU A 41 9.81 -5.63 -20.59
N MET A 42 9.03 -4.68 -20.09
CA MET A 42 9.07 -3.27 -20.49
C MET A 42 10.34 -2.54 -20.00
N TYR A 43 10.82 -2.91 -18.82
CA TYR A 43 12.03 -2.35 -18.22
C TYR A 43 13.05 -3.46 -17.96
N PRO A 44 13.68 -4.00 -19.02
CA PRO A 44 14.70 -5.02 -18.86
C PRO A 44 15.91 -4.46 -18.11
N ARG A 45 16.73 -5.35 -17.54
CA ARG A 45 18.02 -4.94 -16.98
C ARG A 45 18.88 -4.37 -18.11
N ASP A 46 19.66 -3.33 -17.82
CA ASP A 46 20.49 -2.63 -18.82
C ASP A 46 19.68 -1.84 -19.87
N ASN A 47 18.45 -1.45 -19.57
CA ASN A 47 17.63 -0.64 -20.50
C ASN A 47 18.14 0.80 -20.69
N SER A 48 19.13 1.26 -19.90
CA SER A 48 19.73 2.58 -20.03
C SER A 48 21.27 2.47 -20.06
N PRO A 49 21.96 3.05 -21.06
CA PRO A 49 23.42 3.01 -21.15
C PRO A 49 24.11 3.81 -20.03
N LEU A 50 23.39 4.73 -19.39
CA LEU A 50 23.92 5.55 -18.29
C LEU A 50 24.04 4.77 -16.98
N PHE A 51 23.30 3.66 -16.83
CA PHE A 51 23.19 2.89 -15.60
C PHE A 51 23.27 1.39 -15.91
N PRO A 52 24.47 0.86 -16.19
CA PRO A 52 24.63 -0.57 -16.46
C PRO A 52 24.21 -1.39 -15.23
N ASN A 53 23.66 -2.57 -15.50
CA ASN A 53 23.07 -3.56 -14.61
C ASN A 53 21.83 -3.09 -13.84
N ALA A 54 21.29 -1.92 -14.14
CA ALA A 54 20.08 -1.39 -13.49
C ALA A 54 18.87 -1.43 -14.43
N ARG A 55 17.68 -1.39 -13.84
CA ARG A 55 16.42 -1.13 -14.55
C ARG A 55 16.03 0.30 -14.28
N ILE A 56 15.97 1.13 -15.31
CA ILE A 56 15.76 2.56 -15.15
C ILE A 56 14.41 2.96 -15.70
N TYR A 57 13.63 3.65 -14.88
CA TYR A 57 12.48 4.43 -15.34
C TYR A 57 12.92 5.86 -15.62
N THR A 58 12.55 6.40 -16.78
CA THR A 58 12.88 7.77 -17.19
C THR A 58 11.62 8.58 -17.38
N LYS A 59 11.57 9.78 -16.81
CA LYS A 59 10.46 10.73 -17.00
C LYS A 59 11.01 12.12 -17.29
N ASN A 60 10.53 12.74 -18.35
CA ASN A 60 10.84 14.13 -18.64
C ASN A 60 9.92 15.05 -17.81
N VAL A 61 10.51 15.95 -17.02
CA VAL A 61 9.78 16.94 -16.22
C VAL A 61 10.41 18.31 -16.47
N ALA A 62 9.64 19.23 -17.02
CA ALA A 62 10.07 20.60 -17.32
C ALA A 62 11.38 20.67 -18.13
N GLY A 63 11.56 19.76 -19.10
CA GLY A 63 12.74 19.72 -19.96
C GLY A 63 13.97 19.05 -19.33
N SER A 64 13.86 18.51 -18.12
CA SER A 64 14.90 17.69 -17.49
C SER A 64 14.47 16.23 -17.40
N ASP A 65 15.34 15.32 -17.80
CA ASP A 65 15.12 13.88 -17.61
C ASP A 65 15.48 13.49 -16.17
N LEU A 66 14.51 12.90 -15.49
CA LEU A 66 14.65 12.29 -14.18
C LEU A 66 14.70 10.77 -14.34
N TYR A 67 15.57 10.12 -13.55
CA TYR A 67 15.81 8.69 -13.62
C TYR A 67 15.52 8.05 -12.25
N TRP A 68 14.82 6.92 -12.23
CA TRP A 68 14.57 6.13 -11.01
C TRP A 68 15.08 4.70 -11.20
N ASN A 69 15.71 4.16 -10.16
CA ASN A 69 16.08 2.75 -10.14
C ASN A 69 14.87 1.89 -9.78
N LEU A 70 14.46 1.03 -10.71
CA LEU A 70 13.37 0.08 -10.54
C LEU A 70 13.89 -1.19 -9.86
N SER A 71 14.00 -1.12 -8.53
CA SER A 71 14.19 -2.31 -7.71
C SER A 71 12.98 -3.25 -7.80
N ASP A 72 13.16 -4.53 -7.45
CA ASP A 72 12.06 -5.50 -7.43
C ASP A 72 10.92 -5.05 -6.51
N LEU A 73 11.23 -4.33 -5.43
CA LEU A 73 10.21 -3.73 -4.55
C LEU A 73 9.42 -2.61 -5.25
N CYS A 74 10.08 -1.72 -6.00
CA CYS A 74 9.40 -0.66 -6.74
C CYS A 74 8.44 -1.25 -7.79
N LEU A 75 8.88 -2.30 -8.50
CA LEU A 75 8.07 -3.01 -9.48
C LEU A 75 6.89 -3.71 -8.82
N GLN A 76 7.07 -4.34 -7.66
CA GLN A 76 5.99 -4.98 -6.90
C GLN A 76 4.92 -3.97 -6.47
N VAL A 77 5.33 -2.81 -5.95
CA VAL A 77 4.41 -1.73 -5.57
C VAL A 77 3.63 -1.22 -6.78
N TRP A 78 4.30 -1.04 -7.91
CA TRP A 78 3.67 -0.63 -9.17
C TRP A 78 2.67 -1.68 -9.68
N ALA A 79 3.06 -2.95 -9.76
CA ALA A 79 2.21 -4.05 -10.19
C ALA A 79 0.97 -4.21 -9.28
N ASN A 80 1.14 -4.09 -7.96
CA ASN A 80 0.01 -4.12 -7.02
C ASN A 80 -0.96 -2.97 -7.26
N THR A 81 -0.46 -1.77 -7.55
CA THR A 81 -1.33 -0.60 -7.77
C THR A 81 -2.11 -0.72 -9.08
N LEU A 82 -1.48 -1.28 -10.13
CA LEU A 82 -2.14 -1.63 -11.39
C LEU A 82 -3.27 -2.64 -11.20
N GLU A 83 -3.02 -3.70 -10.42
CA GLU A 83 -4.01 -4.75 -10.12
C GLU A 83 -5.21 -4.20 -9.35
N ILE A 84 -4.98 -3.35 -8.35
CA ILE A 84 -6.07 -2.75 -7.56
C ILE A 84 -6.87 -1.75 -8.40
N GLY A 85 -6.24 -1.09 -9.38
CA GLY A 85 -6.86 -0.03 -10.18
C GLY A 85 -7.23 1.20 -9.35
N SER A 86 -6.53 1.42 -8.23
CA SER A 86 -6.89 2.46 -7.26
C SER A 86 -6.64 3.88 -7.74
N ASP A 87 -5.58 4.07 -8.52
CA ASP A 87 -5.09 5.39 -8.83
C ASP A 87 -5.32 5.70 -10.33
N PRO A 88 -6.21 6.66 -10.66
CA PRO A 88 -6.44 7.03 -12.05
C PRO A 88 -5.16 7.64 -12.62
N GLY A 89 -4.62 6.99 -13.67
CA GLY A 89 -3.37 7.41 -14.33
C GLY A 89 -2.16 6.54 -14.04
N VAL A 90 -2.29 5.49 -13.22
CA VAL A 90 -1.26 4.45 -13.13
C VAL A 90 -1.40 3.50 -14.31
N THR A 91 -0.34 3.43 -15.12
CA THR A 91 -0.25 2.57 -16.31
C THR A 91 1.10 1.85 -16.31
N LEU A 92 1.37 0.96 -17.28
CA LEU A 92 2.69 0.34 -17.41
C LEU A 92 3.82 1.36 -17.69
N THR A 93 3.48 2.54 -18.20
CA THR A 93 4.43 3.63 -18.51
C THR A 93 4.41 4.76 -17.48
N GLN A 94 3.40 4.80 -16.62
CA GLN A 94 3.23 5.83 -15.60
C GLN A 94 3.12 5.21 -14.20
N PRO A 95 4.16 5.37 -13.35
CA PRO A 95 4.18 4.76 -12.03
C PRO A 95 3.18 5.44 -11.07
N PRO A 96 2.82 4.74 -9.98
CA PRO A 96 2.00 5.32 -8.93
C PRO A 96 2.66 6.51 -8.25
N ASN A 97 1.85 7.40 -7.69
CA ASN A 97 2.32 8.52 -6.88
C ASN A 97 2.71 8.01 -5.48
N SER A 98 3.82 7.27 -5.42
CA SER A 98 4.36 6.65 -4.21
C SER A 98 5.69 7.28 -3.83
N VAL A 99 6.05 7.16 -2.55
CA VAL A 99 7.34 7.61 -1.99
C VAL A 99 8.54 7.03 -2.74
N PHE A 100 8.39 5.86 -3.37
CA PHE A 100 9.43 5.24 -4.20
C PHE A 100 9.70 5.97 -5.53
N PHE A 101 8.71 6.71 -6.04
CA PHE A 101 8.79 7.48 -7.29
C PHE A 101 8.83 8.99 -7.04
N ALA A 102 9.06 9.40 -5.79
CA ALA A 102 9.25 10.79 -5.44
C ALA A 102 10.55 11.34 -6.05
N ALA A 103 10.58 12.66 -6.30
CA ALA A 103 11.69 13.33 -6.98
C ALA A 103 13.00 13.28 -6.17
N ASP A 104 12.94 13.11 -4.85
CA ASP A 104 14.10 12.94 -3.97
C ASP A 104 14.76 11.56 -4.14
N LYS A 105 14.06 10.58 -4.73
CA LYS A 105 14.59 9.24 -5.04
C LYS A 105 15.19 9.14 -6.44
N CYS A 106 15.21 10.22 -7.20
CA CYS A 106 15.84 10.25 -8.50
C CYS A 106 17.35 9.98 -8.38
N ILE A 107 17.86 9.08 -9.21
CA ILE A 107 19.29 8.86 -9.37
C ILE A 107 19.85 9.85 -10.39
N LYS A 108 21.03 10.40 -10.09
CA LYS A 108 21.74 11.28 -11.02
C LYS A 108 22.70 10.44 -11.85
N PRO A 109 22.80 10.67 -13.18
CA PRO A 109 23.82 10.04 -13.99
C PRO A 109 25.19 10.31 -13.35
N ARG A 110 25.87 9.23 -12.94
CA ARG A 110 27.27 9.37 -12.53
C ARG A 110 27.99 9.86 -13.78
N LYS A 111 28.57 11.06 -13.73
CA LYS A 111 29.51 11.51 -14.77
C LYS A 111 30.50 10.37 -14.93
N GLN A 112 30.46 9.65 -16.04
CA GLN A 112 31.42 8.58 -16.32
C GLN A 112 32.77 9.27 -16.30
N THR A 113 33.50 9.13 -15.19
CA THR A 113 34.92 9.41 -15.17
C THR A 113 35.47 8.34 -16.08
N SER A 114 35.70 8.70 -17.34
CA SER A 114 36.32 7.85 -18.34
C SER A 114 37.55 7.26 -17.69
N LEU A 115 37.48 5.99 -17.28
CA LEU A 115 38.64 5.30 -16.75
C LEU A 115 39.58 5.23 -17.95
N THR A 116 40.61 6.08 -17.93
CA THR A 116 41.72 6.02 -18.85
C THR A 116 42.35 4.65 -18.67
N THR A 117 41.95 3.70 -19.50
CA THR A 117 42.55 2.38 -19.60
C THR A 117 44.06 2.56 -19.74
N PRO A 118 44.89 2.15 -18.77
CA PRO A 118 46.33 2.12 -18.96
C PRO A 118 46.61 1.05 -20.00
N GLY A 119 47.33 1.44 -21.06
CA GLY A 119 47.60 0.59 -22.22
C GLY A 119 48.08 -0.80 -21.81
N SER A 120 47.30 -1.81 -22.19
CA SER A 120 47.74 -3.20 -22.23
C SER A 120 48.75 -3.32 -23.37
N ALA A 121 50.03 -3.32 -23.03
CA ALA A 121 51.08 -3.72 -23.95
C ALA A 121 50.77 -5.14 -24.46
N ALA A 122 50.88 -5.31 -25.77
CA ALA A 122 50.70 -6.56 -26.47
C ALA A 122 51.63 -7.64 -25.92
N ALA A 123 51.06 -8.76 -25.46
CA ALA A 123 51.79 -10.01 -25.29
C ALA A 123 51.08 -11.11 -26.09
N THR A 124 51.83 -11.58 -27.07
CA THR A 124 51.67 -12.63 -28.07
C THR A 124 50.98 -13.91 -27.56
N PRO A 125 50.15 -14.60 -28.39
CA PRO A 125 49.64 -15.92 -28.07
C PRO A 125 50.71 -16.99 -28.31
N THR A 126 51.00 -17.83 -27.31
CA THR A 126 51.74 -19.09 -27.50
C THR A 126 50.94 -20.23 -26.89
N ALA A 127 50.75 -21.27 -27.69
CA ALA A 127 49.92 -22.43 -27.42
C ALA A 127 50.64 -23.52 -26.60
N LEU A 128 49.82 -24.44 -26.07
CA LEU A 128 50.10 -25.79 -25.56
C LEU A 128 50.64 -25.93 -24.12
N THR A 129 49.88 -26.64 -23.27
CA THR A 129 50.20 -27.96 -22.67
C THR A 129 49.31 -28.21 -21.43
N PRO A 130 48.74 -29.43 -21.24
CA PRO A 130 48.05 -29.79 -20.00
C PRO A 130 49.06 -30.34 -18.98
N ALA A 131 49.18 -29.69 -17.82
CA ALA A 131 49.96 -30.20 -16.69
C ALA A 131 49.09 -30.21 -15.43
N GLU A 132 48.74 -31.41 -15.03
CA GLU A 132 48.15 -31.81 -13.76
C GLU A 132 49.02 -31.29 -12.60
N THR A 133 48.50 -30.34 -11.83
CA THR A 133 49.15 -29.81 -10.63
C THR A 133 48.30 -30.19 -9.43
N GLN A 134 48.86 -31.07 -8.59
CA GLN A 134 48.29 -31.47 -7.31
C GLN A 134 48.14 -30.25 -6.39
N VAL A 135 46.93 -30.08 -5.86
CA VAL A 135 46.59 -29.07 -4.85
C VAL A 135 47.11 -29.56 -3.51
N GLN A 136 48.26 -29.02 -3.09
CA GLN A 136 48.77 -29.19 -1.73
C GLN A 136 48.07 -28.18 -0.80
N LEU A 137 47.30 -28.69 0.16
CA LEU A 137 46.62 -27.89 1.19
C LEU A 137 47.66 -27.16 2.07
N PRO A 138 47.52 -25.84 2.31
CA PRO A 138 48.34 -25.14 3.30
C PRO A 138 47.93 -25.51 4.74
N PRO A 139 48.88 -25.43 5.70
CA PRO A 139 48.61 -25.72 7.10
C PRO A 139 47.65 -24.71 7.72
N SER A 140 46.66 -25.24 8.45
CA SER A 140 45.64 -24.54 9.21
C SER A 140 46.24 -23.50 10.16
N LEU A 141 45.89 -22.22 9.95
CA LEU A 141 46.16 -21.12 10.86
C LEU A 141 45.24 -21.23 12.11
N PRO A 142 45.74 -20.96 13.33
CA PRO A 142 44.90 -20.92 14.52
C PRO A 142 43.87 -19.78 14.41
N PRO A 143 42.66 -19.97 14.97
CA PRO A 143 41.59 -18.98 14.87
C PRO A 143 41.99 -17.67 15.57
N PRO A 144 41.70 -16.50 14.96
CA PRO A 144 41.91 -15.22 15.61
C PRO A 144 41.00 -15.13 16.85
N THR A 145 41.61 -14.92 18.01
CA THR A 145 40.89 -14.59 19.25
C THR A 145 40.31 -13.19 19.09
N MET A 146 39.05 -13.12 18.67
CA MET A 146 38.31 -11.86 18.59
C MET A 146 38.10 -11.31 20.01
N PRO A 147 38.44 -10.04 20.29
CA PRO A 147 38.07 -9.41 21.54
C PRO A 147 36.55 -9.33 21.63
N MET A 148 35.99 -9.83 22.72
CA MET A 148 34.57 -9.69 23.06
C MET A 148 34.19 -8.21 22.99
N LEU A 149 33.41 -7.83 21.97
CA LEU A 149 32.72 -6.55 21.99
C LEU A 149 31.65 -6.59 23.09
N PRO A 150 31.48 -5.49 23.85
CA PRO A 150 30.40 -5.37 24.83
C PRO A 150 29.03 -5.45 24.12
N PRO A 151 27.98 -5.92 24.81
CA PRO A 151 26.67 -6.11 24.23
C PRO A 151 26.14 -4.78 23.67
N SER A 152 26.11 -4.68 22.34
CA SER A 152 25.42 -3.62 21.63
C SER A 152 23.96 -3.63 22.05
N GLN A 153 23.59 -2.58 22.79
CA GLN A 153 22.21 -2.19 23.04
C GLN A 153 21.49 -2.15 21.69
N MET A 154 20.51 -3.04 21.51
CA MET A 154 19.65 -3.06 20.34
C MET A 154 18.85 -1.76 20.28
N TYR A 155 19.36 -0.79 19.53
CA TYR A 155 18.55 0.33 19.06
C TYR A 155 17.59 -0.19 17.99
N SER A 156 16.36 -0.49 18.40
CA SER A 156 15.22 -0.60 17.49
C SER A 156 15.00 0.75 16.83
N TYR A 157 15.42 0.88 15.58
CA TYR A 157 15.03 2.01 14.74
C TYR A 157 13.54 1.88 14.39
N PRO A 158 12.70 2.89 14.71
CA PRO A 158 11.33 2.91 14.23
C PRO A 158 11.34 3.18 12.72
N LEU A 159 10.88 2.21 11.93
CA LEU A 159 10.57 2.40 10.52
C LEU A 159 9.39 3.38 10.41
N PRO A 160 9.55 4.55 9.77
CA PRO A 160 8.44 5.44 9.53
C PRO A 160 7.72 5.01 8.24
N TRP A 161 6.39 4.87 8.34
CA TRP A 161 5.40 4.75 7.26
C TRP A 161 5.13 3.35 6.67
N GLN A 162 4.11 2.67 7.24
CA GLN A 162 3.27 1.73 6.49
C GLN A 162 1.89 2.34 6.25
N TYR A 163 1.78 3.08 5.15
CA TYR A 163 0.49 3.39 4.53
C TYR A 163 -0.17 2.08 4.11
N HIS A 164 -1.32 1.78 4.72
CA HIS A 164 -2.17 0.67 4.30
C HIS A 164 -3.01 1.10 3.11
N SER A 165 -2.79 0.45 1.96
CA SER A 165 -3.66 0.44 0.80
C SER A 165 -4.85 -0.49 1.06
N GLY A 166 -6.02 0.11 1.35
CA GLY A 166 -7.31 -0.56 1.38
C GLY A 166 -8.00 -0.53 0.00
N PRO A 167 -8.94 -1.45 -0.28
CA PRO A 167 -9.52 -1.67 -1.61
C PRO A 167 -10.47 -0.54 -2.01
N MET A 168 -10.34 -0.06 -3.25
CA MET A 168 -11.28 0.89 -3.83
C MET A 168 -12.66 0.24 -4.03
N PRO A 169 -13.74 0.93 -3.64
CA PRO A 169 -15.09 0.44 -3.87
C PRO A 169 -15.46 0.44 -5.37
N PRO A 170 -16.45 -0.40 -5.77
CA PRO A 170 -16.92 -0.45 -7.14
C PRO A 170 -17.50 0.90 -7.57
N VAL A 171 -17.06 1.37 -8.75
CA VAL A 171 -17.60 2.56 -9.39
C VAL A 171 -19.08 2.30 -9.70
N PRO A 172 -20.03 3.11 -9.19
CA PRO A 172 -21.44 2.94 -9.51
C PRO A 172 -21.68 3.22 -11.01
N PRO A 173 -22.70 2.59 -11.63
CA PRO A 173 -23.08 2.87 -13.00
C PRO A 173 -23.42 4.36 -13.13
N MET A 174 -22.63 5.06 -13.95
CA MET A 174 -22.86 6.48 -14.26
C MET A 174 -24.27 6.60 -14.85
N PRO A 175 -25.16 7.44 -14.27
CA PRO A 175 -26.44 7.71 -14.90
C PRO A 175 -26.18 8.34 -16.27
N LEU A 176 -26.85 7.81 -17.31
CA LEU A 176 -27.01 8.45 -18.61
C LEU A 176 -27.47 9.90 -18.37
N MET A 177 -26.52 10.84 -18.33
CA MET A 177 -26.88 12.24 -18.30
C MET A 177 -27.56 12.56 -19.62
N PRO A 178 -28.74 13.21 -19.60
CA PRO A 178 -29.34 13.70 -20.82
C PRO A 178 -28.36 14.69 -21.48
N PRO A 179 -28.22 14.67 -22.80
CA PRO A 179 -27.30 15.55 -23.49
C PRO A 179 -27.69 17.00 -23.19
N PHE A 180 -26.91 17.65 -22.34
CA PHE A 180 -26.99 19.09 -22.14
C PHE A 180 -26.35 19.71 -23.37
N TYR A 181 -27.14 19.84 -24.43
CA TYR A 181 -26.79 20.70 -25.55
C TYR A 181 -26.71 22.13 -25.01
N PRO A 182 -25.54 22.79 -25.00
CA PRO A 182 -25.55 24.23 -24.91
C PRO A 182 -26.31 24.76 -26.14
N PRO A 183 -27.26 25.69 -25.99
CA PRO A 183 -27.86 26.33 -27.13
C PRO A 183 -26.75 27.01 -27.93
N PHE A 184 -26.48 26.45 -29.11
CA PHE A 184 -25.69 27.07 -30.14
C PHE A 184 -26.38 28.40 -30.46
N ASN A 185 -25.80 29.51 -30.02
CA ASN A 185 -26.26 30.84 -30.37
C ASN A 185 -25.53 31.22 -31.67
N PRO A 186 -26.18 31.21 -32.85
CA PRO A 186 -25.47 31.32 -34.13
C PRO A 186 -25.33 32.75 -34.65
N TYR A 187 -25.66 33.78 -33.88
CA TYR A 187 -25.50 35.16 -34.31
C TYR A 187 -25.06 36.06 -33.16
N GLY A 188 -24.04 36.88 -33.42
CA GLY A 188 -23.77 38.08 -32.63
C GLY A 188 -22.33 38.28 -32.21
N TYR A 189 -21.43 38.46 -33.17
CA TYR A 189 -20.39 39.46 -32.97
C TYR A 189 -21.10 40.81 -32.83
N GLN A 190 -21.06 41.43 -31.65
CA GLN A 190 -21.21 42.88 -31.52
C GLN A 190 -20.06 43.42 -30.68
N PRO A 191 -19.29 44.40 -31.19
CA PRO A 191 -18.26 45.08 -30.43
C PRO A 191 -18.90 46.11 -29.48
N GLU A 192 -18.09 46.50 -28.51
CA GLU A 192 -18.27 47.56 -27.51
C GLU A 192 -19.24 48.67 -27.89
N LEU A 193 -20.04 49.11 -26.90
CA LEU A 193 -20.22 50.53 -26.57
C LEU A 193 -20.97 50.67 -25.24
N HIS A 194 -20.38 51.49 -24.38
CA HIS A 194 -20.91 52.29 -23.27
C HIS A 194 -22.35 52.04 -22.79
N SER A 195 -22.55 52.03 -21.46
CA SER A 195 -23.37 53.03 -20.75
C SER A 195 -24.03 52.48 -19.48
N SER A 196 -23.74 53.16 -18.37
CA SER A 196 -24.64 53.53 -17.27
C SER A 196 -25.40 52.44 -16.51
N PHE A 197 -24.98 52.27 -15.25
CA PHE A 197 -25.83 51.82 -14.15
C PHE A 197 -27.07 52.72 -14.00
N PRO A 198 -28.21 52.15 -13.58
CA PRO A 198 -28.95 52.76 -12.48
C PRO A 198 -29.34 51.75 -11.39
N PRO A 199 -29.78 52.25 -10.21
CA PRO A 199 -29.84 51.48 -8.98
C PRO A 199 -31.22 50.86 -8.70
N ASN A 200 -31.20 49.78 -7.91
CA ASN A 200 -32.16 49.48 -6.84
C ASN A 200 -33.64 49.25 -7.21
N VAL A 201 -34.10 47.99 -7.16
CA VAL A 201 -35.42 47.65 -6.57
C VAL A 201 -35.35 46.29 -5.89
N LEU A 202 -35.44 46.31 -4.56
CA LEU A 202 -35.75 45.18 -3.69
C LEU A 202 -37.15 44.62 -4.00
N ALA A 203 -37.24 43.34 -4.34
CA ALA A 203 -38.49 42.58 -4.28
C ALA A 203 -38.24 41.27 -3.51
N PRO A 204 -39.06 40.92 -2.49
CA PRO A 204 -38.92 39.68 -1.76
C PRO A 204 -39.54 38.54 -2.57
N ILE A 205 -38.71 37.59 -3.00
CA ILE A 205 -39.17 36.36 -3.65
C ILE A 205 -39.68 35.41 -2.55
N PRO A 206 -40.89 34.83 -2.68
CA PRO A 206 -41.44 33.89 -1.71
C PRO A 206 -40.62 32.59 -1.71
N MET A 207 -39.96 32.30 -0.60
CA MET A 207 -39.29 31.02 -0.36
C MET A 207 -40.32 29.87 -0.42
N LYS A 208 -40.39 29.20 -1.57
CA LYS A 208 -40.94 27.84 -1.64
C LYS A 208 -39.91 26.91 -1.01
N GLN A 209 -40.30 26.29 0.10
CA GLN A 209 -39.55 25.22 0.77
C GLN A 209 -39.17 24.15 -0.25
N HIS A 210 -37.92 24.16 -0.68
CA HIS A 210 -37.31 23.01 -1.32
C HIS A 210 -37.23 21.91 -0.25
N ARG A 211 -38.04 20.86 -0.43
CA ARG A 211 -37.78 19.58 0.24
C ARG A 211 -36.42 19.12 -0.25
N SER A 212 -35.42 19.24 0.62
CA SER A 212 -34.10 18.66 0.43
C SER A 212 -34.27 17.18 0.09
N MET A 213 -33.89 16.81 -1.13
CA MET A 213 -33.68 15.42 -1.48
C MET A 213 -32.36 15.00 -0.82
N ASP A 214 -32.46 14.56 0.44
CA ASP A 214 -31.46 13.70 1.06
C ASP A 214 -31.52 12.36 0.34
N SER A 215 -30.74 12.20 -0.72
CA SER A 215 -30.46 10.90 -1.32
C SER A 215 -28.97 10.81 -1.61
N SER A 216 -28.21 10.90 -0.52
CA SER A 216 -26.91 10.24 -0.46
C SER A 216 -27.17 8.72 -0.39
N PRO A 217 -26.51 7.89 -1.20
CA PRO A 217 -26.58 6.43 -1.09
C PRO A 217 -25.78 6.01 0.16
N GLY A 218 -26.28 6.40 1.33
CA GLY A 218 -25.79 5.93 2.60
C GLY A 218 -26.04 4.45 2.67
N LYS A 219 -24.94 3.67 2.75
CA LYS A 219 -24.89 2.29 3.21
C LYS A 219 -25.98 2.11 4.26
N LYS A 220 -27.11 1.51 3.88
CA LYS A 220 -28.20 1.26 4.81
C LYS A 220 -27.58 0.42 5.91
N ALA A 221 -27.42 1.01 7.09
CA ALA A 221 -27.11 0.24 8.29
C ALA A 221 -28.10 -0.91 8.27
N LEU A 222 -27.58 -2.14 8.17
CA LEU A 222 -28.40 -3.35 8.18
C LEU A 222 -29.31 -3.19 9.38
N GLY A 223 -30.61 -2.92 9.17
CA GLY A 223 -31.55 -2.56 10.25
C GLY A 223 -31.83 -3.71 11.23
N LEU A 224 -30.94 -4.69 11.24
CA LEU A 224 -30.92 -5.86 12.09
C LEU A 224 -30.44 -5.42 13.47
N LYS A 225 -31.36 -5.44 14.43
CA LYS A 225 -31.04 -5.25 15.84
C LYS A 225 -30.54 -6.59 16.38
N ILE A 226 -29.24 -6.85 16.22
CA ILE A 226 -28.61 -8.08 16.71
C ILE A 226 -27.95 -7.76 18.05
N SER A 227 -28.27 -8.56 19.07
CA SER A 227 -27.70 -8.38 20.41
C SER A 227 -26.24 -8.81 20.43
N LEU A 228 -25.46 -8.24 21.37
CA LEU A 228 -24.06 -8.64 21.56
C LEU A 228 -23.97 -10.11 21.97
N ASP A 229 -24.92 -10.59 22.78
CA ASP A 229 -25.05 -11.99 23.19
C ASP A 229 -25.19 -12.93 21.99
N ASP A 230 -26.10 -12.63 21.05
CA ASP A 230 -26.31 -13.47 19.86
C ASP A 230 -25.07 -13.48 18.95
N PHE A 231 -24.42 -12.33 18.80
CA PHE A 231 -23.17 -12.22 18.06
C PHE A 231 -22.07 -13.09 18.69
N CYS A 232 -21.86 -12.98 20.00
CA CYS A 232 -20.85 -13.77 20.71
C CYS A 232 -21.15 -15.26 20.69
N ALA A 233 -22.42 -15.65 20.86
CA ALA A 233 -22.83 -17.06 20.79
C ALA A 233 -22.64 -17.66 19.40
N ARG A 234 -22.84 -16.88 18.33
CA ARG A 234 -22.73 -17.36 16.95
C ARG A 234 -21.29 -17.62 16.50
N TYR A 235 -20.35 -16.82 16.98
CA TYR A 235 -18.93 -16.90 16.62
C TYR A 235 -18.06 -17.52 17.72
N ASP A 236 -18.68 -18.19 18.70
CA ASP A 236 -18.00 -18.83 19.84
C ASP A 236 -17.02 -17.89 20.57
N ILE A 237 -17.40 -16.62 20.72
CA ILE A 237 -16.58 -15.60 21.38
C ILE A 237 -16.71 -15.79 22.91
N PRO A 238 -15.60 -15.99 23.64
CA PRO A 238 -15.64 -16.25 25.07
C PRO A 238 -16.15 -15.04 25.86
N ASP A 239 -16.78 -15.29 27.02
CA ASP A 239 -17.38 -14.25 27.86
C ASP A 239 -16.39 -13.15 28.26
N THR A 240 -15.11 -13.49 28.45
CA THR A 240 -14.05 -12.51 28.72
C THR A 240 -13.96 -11.45 27.63
N GLN A 241 -14.06 -11.85 26.35
CA GLN A 241 -14.02 -10.92 25.21
C GLN A 241 -15.35 -10.19 25.04
N LYS A 242 -16.48 -10.86 25.32
CA LYS A 242 -17.80 -10.23 25.34
C LYS A 242 -17.87 -9.07 26.33
N HIS A 243 -17.34 -9.22 27.54
CA HIS A 243 -17.26 -8.13 28.53
C HIS A 243 -16.36 -6.97 28.08
N ALA A 244 -15.24 -7.28 27.42
CA ALA A 244 -14.37 -6.26 26.83
C ALA A 244 -15.08 -5.49 25.71
N LEU A 245 -15.83 -6.18 24.84
CA LEU A 245 -16.63 -5.57 23.77
C LEU A 245 -17.78 -4.73 24.32
N ALA A 246 -18.45 -5.20 25.38
CA ALA A 246 -19.48 -4.43 26.07
C ALA A 246 -18.90 -3.13 26.67
N SER A 247 -17.69 -3.19 27.25
CA SER A 247 -16.99 -2.02 27.79
C SER A 247 -16.61 -1.00 26.72
N LEU A 248 -16.34 -1.44 25.49
CA LEU A 248 -16.11 -0.56 24.32
C LEU A 248 -17.39 0.08 23.78
N GLY A 249 -18.57 -0.34 24.25
CA GLY A 249 -19.84 0.04 23.63
C GLY A 249 -20.00 -0.54 22.22
N TYR A 250 -19.39 -1.70 21.95
CA TYR A 250 -19.53 -2.36 20.66
C TYR A 250 -20.98 -2.76 20.38
N VAL A 251 -21.46 -2.43 19.18
CA VAL A 251 -22.78 -2.82 18.67
C VAL A 251 -22.58 -3.56 17.34
N PRO A 252 -23.01 -4.84 17.24
CA PRO A 252 -22.92 -5.60 16.00
C PRO A 252 -23.54 -4.85 14.81
N GLY A 253 -22.80 -4.76 13.71
CA GLY A 253 -23.24 -4.06 12.49
C GLY A 253 -22.77 -2.61 12.37
N LEU A 254 -22.28 -2.01 13.45
CA LEU A 254 -21.60 -0.70 13.37
C LEU A 254 -20.12 -0.88 13.08
N ARG A 255 -19.64 -0.21 12.03
CA ARG A 255 -18.22 -0.21 11.61
C ARG A 255 -17.32 0.65 12.50
N HIS A 256 -17.81 1.16 13.62
CA HIS A 256 -16.99 1.97 14.53
C HIS A 256 -15.83 1.16 15.12
N ILE A 257 -16.03 -0.15 15.31
CA ILE A 257 -14.99 -1.08 15.80
C ILE A 257 -13.77 -1.16 14.86
N GLU A 258 -13.95 -0.92 13.55
CA GLU A 258 -12.86 -0.89 12.55
C GLU A 258 -12.01 0.38 12.67
N GLN A 259 -12.53 1.43 13.32
CA GLN A 259 -11.90 2.75 13.44
C GLN A 259 -11.23 2.97 14.80
N LEU A 260 -11.42 2.05 15.75
CA LEU A 260 -10.82 2.14 17.08
C LEU A 260 -9.29 2.12 16.98
N SER A 261 -8.67 3.06 17.69
CA SER A 261 -7.23 3.15 17.81
C SER A 261 -6.66 1.98 18.61
N PRO A 262 -5.37 1.60 18.39
CA PRO A 262 -4.72 0.56 19.19
C PRO A 262 -4.76 0.83 20.71
N THR A 263 -4.77 2.10 21.12
CA THR A 263 -4.84 2.52 22.52
C THR A 263 -6.21 2.24 23.14
N GLU A 264 -7.29 2.51 22.41
CA GLU A 264 -8.66 2.19 22.85
C GLU A 264 -8.84 0.68 23.00
N TRP A 265 -8.34 -0.10 22.04
CA TRP A 265 -8.35 -1.55 22.15
C TRP A 265 -7.55 -2.07 23.34
N GLN A 266 -6.35 -1.53 23.59
CA GLN A 266 -5.54 -1.94 24.74
C GLN A 266 -6.21 -1.65 26.09
N SER A 267 -7.01 -0.58 26.18
CA SER A 267 -7.72 -0.23 27.42
C SER A 267 -8.69 -1.32 27.91
N THR A 268 -9.10 -2.21 27.00
CA THR A 268 -10.01 -3.32 27.30
C THR A 268 -9.32 -4.59 27.80
N GLY A 269 -7.99 -4.62 27.79
CA GLY A 269 -7.21 -5.82 28.10
C GLY A 269 -7.16 -6.86 26.97
N LEU A 270 -7.75 -6.57 25.79
CA LEU A 270 -7.66 -7.45 24.63
C LEU A 270 -6.28 -7.36 23.96
N GLY A 271 -5.63 -8.50 23.79
CA GLY A 271 -4.38 -8.60 23.04
C GLY A 271 -4.57 -8.39 21.53
N ILE A 272 -3.53 -7.96 20.81
CA ILE A 272 -3.57 -7.68 19.36
C ILE A 272 -4.16 -8.84 18.55
N LEU A 273 -3.85 -10.09 18.92
CA LEU A 273 -4.40 -11.26 18.25
C LEU A 273 -5.93 -11.41 18.43
N GLN A 274 -6.43 -11.10 19.63
CA GLN A 274 -7.87 -11.13 19.92
C GLN A 274 -8.59 -10.01 19.17
N GLN A 275 -7.96 -8.83 19.06
CA GLN A 275 -8.50 -7.70 18.27
C GLN A 275 -8.68 -8.11 16.80
N HIS A 276 -7.67 -8.71 16.19
CA HIS A 276 -7.78 -9.20 14.81
C HIS A 276 -8.87 -10.27 14.65
N LEU A 277 -8.95 -11.24 15.56
CA LEU A 277 -9.98 -12.28 15.53
C LEU A 277 -11.40 -11.69 15.61
N ILE A 278 -11.61 -10.68 16.47
CA ILE A 278 -12.89 -9.99 16.59
C ILE A 278 -13.24 -9.22 15.31
N LEU A 279 -12.27 -8.55 14.69
CA LEU A 279 -12.46 -7.85 13.42
C LEU A 279 -12.79 -8.81 12.27
N ASP A 280 -12.16 -9.98 12.24
CA ASP A 280 -12.47 -11.04 11.28
C ASP A 280 -13.91 -11.53 11.47
N HIS A 281 -14.34 -11.80 12.72
CA HIS A 281 -15.72 -12.17 13.03
C HIS A 281 -16.72 -11.05 12.70
N HIS A 282 -16.37 -9.79 12.93
CA HIS A 282 -17.21 -8.64 12.54
C HIS A 282 -17.37 -8.56 11.02
N THR A 283 -16.30 -8.78 10.26
CA THR A 283 -16.34 -8.78 8.78
C THR A 283 -17.23 -9.93 8.28
N GLN A 284 -17.04 -11.13 8.82
CA GLN A 284 -17.86 -12.30 8.51
C GLN A 284 -19.34 -12.05 8.84
N PHE A 285 -19.62 -11.38 9.96
CA PHE A 285 -20.96 -10.98 10.36
C PHE A 285 -21.62 -10.04 9.36
N LEU A 286 -20.92 -9.02 8.89
CA LEU A 286 -21.45 -8.12 7.87
C LEU A 286 -21.78 -8.86 6.58
N GLU A 287 -20.93 -9.80 6.15
CA GLU A 287 -21.21 -10.66 4.99
C GLU A 287 -22.42 -11.56 5.21
N ASP A 288 -22.51 -12.23 6.35
CA ASP A 288 -23.63 -13.11 6.66
C ASP A 288 -24.95 -12.33 6.76
N ALA A 289 -24.91 -11.13 7.33
CA ALA A 289 -26.06 -10.24 7.47
C ALA A 289 -26.53 -9.71 6.10
N MET A 290 -25.61 -9.32 5.22
CA MET A 290 -25.93 -8.95 3.83
C MET A 290 -26.54 -10.11 3.04
N ASN A 291 -26.10 -11.35 3.31
CA ASN A 291 -26.63 -12.57 2.71
C ASN A 291 -27.95 -13.04 3.37
N GLY A 292 -28.51 -12.29 4.32
CA GLY A 292 -29.77 -12.62 4.99
C GLY A 292 -29.67 -13.81 5.95
N LYS A 293 -28.48 -14.31 6.29
CA LYS A 293 -28.30 -15.46 7.21
C LYS A 293 -28.67 -15.13 8.67
N TRP A 294 -28.82 -13.85 8.99
CA TRP A 294 -29.20 -13.33 10.29
C TRP A 294 -30.69 -12.95 10.39
N ALA A 295 -31.47 -13.10 9.31
CA ALA A 295 -32.92 -12.89 9.33
C ALA A 295 -33.61 -14.18 9.80
N LYS A 296 -33.84 -14.31 11.10
CA LYS A 296 -34.76 -15.32 11.68
C LYS A 296 -35.80 -14.63 12.54
#